data_AF-A0A261VV80-F1
#
_entry.id   AF-A0A261VV80-F1
#
_cell.length_a   1.000
_cell.length_b   1.000
_cell.length_c   1.000
_cell.angle_alpha   90.00
_cell.angle_beta   90.00
_cell.angle_gamma   90.00
#
_symmetry.space_group_name_H-M   'P 1'
#
loop_
_entity.id
_entity.type
_entity.pdbx_description
1 polymer ?
#
loop_
_entity_poly.entity_id
_entity_poly.type
_entity_poly.pdbx_seq_one_letter_code
_entity_poly.pdbx_strand_id
1 'polypeptide(L)'
;MNAGDGWHARPLAALADLLVIRQARGGFTELRVAFIGDFAFSGRARSLAHALTTLGAPELRAAGPRPLLPDGLPQLGLRACATLDEALDGVDVVVDLGLSDAALSVLPSAEDYARRWTLGPLPDGVLTLGPVDPAAYQTASRAVLTHLMAGAA
;
A
#
# COMPACT_ATOMS: atom_id res chain seq x y z
N MET A 1 5.63 -3.84 24.93
CA MET A 1 4.77 -4.03 23.74
C MET A 1 4.74 -2.70 23.02
N ASN A 2 5.34 -2.60 21.82
CA ASN A 2 5.29 -1.35 21.04
C ASN A 2 4.00 -1.36 20.20
N ALA A 3 3.09 -0.41 20.47
CA ALA A 3 1.83 -0.24 19.74
C ALA A 3 1.98 0.65 18.49
N GLY A 4 3.20 1.15 18.23
CA GLY A 4 3.58 1.96 17.08
C GLY A 4 4.26 3.26 17.50
N ASP A 5 5.40 3.57 16.89
CA ASP A 5 6.20 4.79 17.07
C ASP A 5 6.03 5.74 15.87
N GLY A 6 4.77 5.94 15.46
CA GLY A 6 4.40 6.75 14.31
C GLY A 6 4.59 5.99 12.99
N TRP A 7 5.30 6.60 12.03
CA TRP A 7 5.60 5.94 10.77
C TRP A 7 6.65 4.84 10.93
N HIS A 8 7.46 4.84 11.99
CA HIS A 8 8.65 4.00 12.09
C HIS A 8 8.35 2.48 12.07
N ALA A 9 7.39 2.02 12.85
CA ALA A 9 6.89 0.66 12.80
C ALA A 9 5.46 0.55 13.33
N ARG A 10 4.64 -0.34 12.75
CA ARG A 10 3.37 -0.78 13.35
C ARG A 10 3.29 -2.31 13.37
N PRO A 11 4.08 -2.99 14.23
CA PRO A 11 4.24 -4.45 14.18
C PRO A 11 2.94 -5.22 14.39
N LEU A 12 2.06 -4.76 15.28
CA LEU A 12 0.77 -5.45 15.53
C LEU A 12 -0.16 -5.43 14.32
N ALA A 13 -0.21 -4.32 13.57
CA ALA A 13 -1.01 -4.24 12.34
C ALA A 13 -0.43 -5.18 11.26
N ALA A 14 0.90 -5.18 11.10
CA ALA A 14 1.56 -6.11 10.19
C ALA A 14 1.34 -7.59 10.57
N LEU A 15 1.37 -7.93 11.86
CA LEU A 15 1.07 -9.29 12.31
C LEU A 15 -0.38 -9.70 12.01
N ALA A 16 -1.34 -8.78 12.16
CA ALA A 16 -2.73 -9.03 11.77
C ALA A 16 -2.84 -9.29 10.26
N ASP A 17 -2.18 -8.49 9.42
CA ASP A 17 -2.13 -8.72 7.98
C ASP A 17 -1.51 -10.09 7.63
N LEU A 18 -0.39 -10.45 8.25
CA LEU A 18 0.25 -11.75 8.03
C LEU A 18 -0.65 -12.91 8.42
N LEU A 19 -1.42 -12.78 9.50
CA LEU A 19 -2.39 -13.80 9.91
C LEU A 19 -3.48 -13.98 8.85
N VAL A 20 -4.02 -12.87 8.32
CA VAL A 20 -5.02 -12.92 7.24
C VAL A 20 -4.43 -13.56 5.99
N ILE A 21 -3.23 -13.16 5.57
CA ILE A 21 -2.53 -13.76 4.42
C ILE A 21 -2.35 -15.26 4.65
N ARG A 22 -1.84 -15.68 5.82
CA ARG A 22 -1.59 -17.09 6.13
C ARG A 22 -2.87 -17.92 6.10
N GLN A 23 -3.98 -17.39 6.60
CA GLN A 23 -5.28 -18.07 6.56
C GLN A 23 -5.83 -18.19 5.13
N ALA A 24 -5.66 -17.15 4.31
CA ALA A 24 -6.18 -17.11 2.95
C ALA A 24 -5.29 -17.80 1.90
N ARG A 25 -3.99 -17.97 2.18
CA ARG A 25 -2.98 -18.48 1.22
C ARG A 25 -2.24 -19.71 1.67
N GLY A 26 -2.30 -20.05 2.95
CA GLY A 26 -1.62 -21.23 3.49
C GLY A 26 -0.10 -21.12 3.54
N GLY A 27 0.55 -20.04 3.10
CA GLY A 27 2.00 -19.88 3.14
C GLY A 27 2.46 -18.53 2.59
N PHE A 28 3.77 -18.27 2.62
CA PHE A 28 4.37 -17.01 2.13
C PHE A 28 5.34 -17.20 0.97
N THR A 29 5.95 -18.38 0.82
CA THR A 29 7.09 -18.64 -0.08
C THR A 29 6.77 -18.64 -1.56
N GLU A 30 5.49 -18.62 -1.93
CA GLU A 30 5.02 -18.57 -3.32
C GLU A 30 4.32 -17.24 -3.63
N LEU A 31 4.29 -16.29 -2.69
CA LEU A 31 3.46 -15.10 -2.80
C LEU A 31 4.15 -13.95 -3.52
N ARG A 32 3.44 -13.38 -4.49
CA ARG A 32 3.72 -12.08 -5.09
C ARG A 32 2.80 -11.05 -4.44
N VAL A 33 3.39 -10.04 -3.80
CA VAL A 33 2.64 -9.03 -3.02
C VAL A 33 2.90 -7.63 -3.57
N ALA A 34 1.84 -6.88 -3.86
CA ALA A 34 1.92 -5.48 -4.28
C ALA A 34 1.43 -4.53 -3.19
N PHE A 35 2.19 -3.47 -2.92
CA PHE A 35 1.86 -2.36 -2.05
C PHE A 35 1.51 -1.14 -2.90
N ILE A 36 0.28 -0.65 -2.80
CA ILE A 36 -0.22 0.43 -3.67
C ILE A 36 -0.57 1.65 -2.82
N GLY A 37 0.08 2.79 -3.09
CA GLY A 37 -0.20 4.07 -2.43
C GLY A 37 0.92 4.58 -1.52
N ASP A 38 0.54 5.12 -0.35
CA ASP A 38 1.44 5.78 0.59
C ASP A 38 2.35 4.80 1.36
N PHE A 39 3.52 4.48 0.79
CA PHE A 39 4.53 3.69 1.48
C PHE A 39 5.38 4.53 2.44
N ALA A 40 5.74 5.75 2.03
CA ALA A 40 6.63 6.64 2.78
C ALA A 40 6.17 6.88 4.23
N PHE A 41 4.87 7.11 4.44
CA PHE A 41 4.31 7.42 5.74
C PHE A 41 3.54 6.24 6.36
N SER A 42 3.72 5.02 5.85
CA SER A 42 3.04 3.83 6.36
C SER A 42 3.95 2.92 7.18
N GLY A 43 3.86 3.02 8.50
CA GLY A 43 4.54 2.10 9.42
C GLY A 43 4.03 0.66 9.34
N ARG A 44 2.77 0.48 8.90
CA ARG A 44 2.21 -0.84 8.55
C ARG A 44 2.93 -1.41 7.33
N ALA A 45 3.06 -0.64 6.24
CA ALA A 45 3.69 -1.10 5.01
C ALA A 45 5.14 -1.57 5.25
N ARG A 46 5.92 -0.76 5.98
CA ARG A 46 7.31 -1.10 6.32
C ARG A 46 7.44 -2.34 7.19
N SER A 47 6.62 -2.44 8.26
CA SER A 47 6.64 -3.62 9.12
C SER A 47 6.18 -4.89 8.37
N LEU A 48 5.17 -4.78 7.52
CA LEU A 48 4.66 -5.91 6.74
C LEU A 48 5.66 -6.36 5.68
N ALA A 49 6.27 -5.43 4.92
CA ALA A 49 7.29 -5.77 3.93
C ALA A 49 8.51 -6.45 4.58
N HIS A 50 9.01 -5.92 5.69
CA HIS A 50 10.12 -6.53 6.42
C HIS A 50 9.79 -7.96 6.86
N ALA A 51 8.58 -8.19 7.37
CA ALA A 51 8.15 -9.52 7.79
C ALA A 51 7.95 -10.48 6.60
N LEU A 52 7.33 -10.04 5.50
CA LEU A 52 7.13 -10.86 4.31
C LEU A 52 8.47 -11.28 3.68
N THR A 53 9.43 -10.35 3.58
CA THR A 53 10.79 -10.65 3.14
C THR A 53 11.46 -11.68 4.06
N THR A 54 11.33 -11.50 5.38
CA THR A 54 11.88 -12.45 6.38
C THR A 54 11.22 -13.83 6.29
N LEU A 55 9.93 -13.88 5.96
CA LEU A 55 9.15 -15.12 5.81
C LEU A 55 9.32 -15.78 4.44
N GLY A 56 10.15 -15.22 3.57
CA GLY A 56 10.53 -15.81 2.29
C GLY A 56 9.57 -15.52 1.14
N ALA A 57 8.75 -14.47 1.22
CA ALA A 57 7.96 -14.04 0.07
C ALA A 57 8.88 -13.70 -1.12
N PRO A 58 8.72 -14.37 -2.28
CA PRO A 58 9.69 -14.29 -3.38
C PRO A 58 9.65 -12.95 -4.11
N GLU A 59 8.53 -12.23 -4.08
CA GLU A 59 8.40 -10.97 -4.79
C GLU A 59 7.51 -9.96 -4.06
N LEU A 60 8.10 -8.82 -3.71
CA LEU A 60 7.37 -7.67 -3.18
C LEU A 60 7.50 -6.48 -4.15
N ARG A 61 6.38 -5.82 -4.44
CA ARG A 61 6.30 -4.69 -5.36
C ARG A 61 5.72 -3.48 -4.63
N ALA A 62 6.20 -2.29 -4.95
CA ALA A 62 5.60 -1.04 -4.49
C ALA A 62 5.28 -0.14 -5.68
N ALA A 63 4.10 0.46 -5.68
CA ALA A 63 3.66 1.36 -6.73
C ALA A 63 2.91 2.56 -6.15
N GLY A 64 3.20 3.73 -6.70
CA GLY A 64 2.68 4.99 -6.23
C GLY A 64 3.45 6.17 -6.81
N PRO A 65 3.01 7.40 -6.57
CA PRO A 65 3.77 8.59 -6.95
C PRO A 65 5.15 8.60 -6.29
N ARG A 66 6.15 9.12 -7.01
CA ARG A 66 7.54 9.15 -6.55
C ARG A 66 7.74 9.73 -5.14
N PRO A 67 7.06 10.81 -4.70
CA PRO A 67 7.18 11.30 -3.33
C PRO A 67 6.75 10.31 -2.24
N LEU A 68 5.95 9.30 -2.59
CA LEU A 68 5.45 8.27 -1.66
C LEU A 68 6.24 6.95 -1.73
N LEU A 69 7.23 6.87 -2.63
CA LEU A 69 8.10 5.70 -2.81
C LEU A 69 9.54 6.07 -2.40
N PRO A 70 9.97 5.75 -1.16
CA PRO A 70 11.31 6.11 -0.70
C PRO A 70 12.39 5.27 -1.39
N ASP A 71 13.62 5.81 -1.50
CA ASP A 71 14.77 5.09 -2.08
C ASP A 71 15.15 3.83 -1.28
N GLY A 72 14.66 3.70 -0.05
CA GLY A 72 14.88 2.58 0.88
C GLY A 72 14.10 1.29 0.58
N LEU A 73 13.34 1.23 -0.52
CA LEU A 73 12.53 0.07 -0.90
C LEU A 73 13.34 -1.22 -1.14
N PRO A 74 14.48 -1.21 -1.87
CA PRO A 74 15.25 -2.42 -2.13
C PRO A 74 15.81 -3.09 -0.86
N GLN A 75 16.13 -2.30 0.17
CA GLN A 75 16.61 -2.82 1.47
C GLN A 75 15.53 -3.60 2.21
N LEU A 76 14.26 -3.37 1.89
CA LEU A 76 13.12 -4.11 2.40
C LEU A 76 12.69 -5.26 1.46
N GLY A 77 13.42 -5.49 0.36
CA GLY A 77 13.10 -6.51 -0.64
C GLY A 77 12.04 -6.08 -1.66
N LEU A 78 11.67 -4.79 -1.72
CA LEU A 78 10.68 -4.30 -2.67
C LEU A 78 11.31 -3.78 -3.96
N ARG A 79 10.63 -4.08 -5.07
CA ARG A 79 10.85 -3.46 -6.38
C ARG A 79 9.83 -2.35 -6.63
N ALA A 80 10.29 -1.15 -6.95
CA ALA A 80 9.40 -0.07 -7.38
C ALA A 80 8.86 -0.35 -8.79
N CYS A 81 7.55 -0.18 -8.98
CA CYS A 81 6.86 -0.31 -10.27
C CYS A 81 6.42 1.08 -10.75
N ALA A 82 6.51 1.31 -12.06
CA ALA A 82 6.20 2.61 -12.67
C ALA A 82 4.71 2.81 -12.94
N THR A 83 3.95 1.71 -12.99
CA THR A 83 2.51 1.70 -13.28
C THR A 83 1.78 0.75 -12.34
N LEU A 84 0.46 0.95 -12.23
CA LEU A 84 -0.40 0.05 -11.49
C LEU A 84 -0.46 -1.33 -12.17
N ASP A 85 -0.54 -1.38 -13.49
CA ASP A 85 -0.59 -2.65 -14.25
C ASP A 85 0.65 -3.51 -13.99
N GLU A 86 1.84 -2.91 -14.04
CA GLU A 86 3.10 -3.60 -13.73
C GLU A 86 3.12 -4.12 -12.28
N ALA A 87 2.57 -3.35 -11.34
CA ALA A 87 2.52 -3.74 -9.95
C ALA A 87 1.57 -4.92 -9.73
N LEU A 88 0.43 -4.92 -10.42
CA LEU A 88 -0.65 -5.90 -10.26
C LEU A 88 -0.49 -7.18 -11.10
N ASP A 89 0.45 -7.22 -12.05
CA ASP A 89 0.61 -8.37 -12.94
C ASP A 89 0.92 -9.68 -12.20
N GLY A 90 -0.06 -10.59 -12.17
CA GLY A 90 0.06 -11.91 -11.55
C GLY A 90 0.32 -11.89 -10.04
N VAL A 91 -0.20 -10.89 -9.31
CA VAL A 91 -0.06 -10.83 -7.84
C VAL A 91 -1.10 -11.67 -7.11
N ASP A 92 -0.71 -12.23 -5.97
CA ASP A 92 -1.59 -13.01 -5.10
C ASP A 92 -2.25 -12.16 -4.02
N VAL A 93 -1.57 -11.09 -3.61
CA VAL A 93 -1.98 -10.18 -2.53
C VAL A 93 -1.73 -8.73 -2.94
N VAL A 94 -2.74 -7.89 -2.75
CA VAL A 94 -2.64 -6.44 -2.86
C VAL A 94 -2.85 -5.82 -1.50
N VAL A 95 -1.90 -5.00 -1.07
CA VAL A 95 -1.98 -4.16 0.13
C VAL A 95 -2.30 -2.75 -0.33
N ASP A 96 -3.55 -2.37 -0.15
CA ASP A 96 -3.99 -1.00 -0.39
C ASP A 96 -3.59 -0.12 0.80
N LEU A 97 -2.68 0.82 0.55
CA LEU A 97 -2.17 1.76 1.54
C LEU A 97 -2.99 3.05 1.56
N GLY A 98 -3.76 3.34 0.51
CA GLY A 98 -4.45 4.60 0.34
C GLY A 98 -3.52 5.82 0.44
N LEU A 99 -4.08 6.92 0.95
CA LEU A 99 -3.35 8.15 1.26
C LEU A 99 -3.55 8.55 2.72
N SER A 100 -2.47 8.97 3.37
CA SER A 100 -2.52 9.68 4.65
C SER A 100 -2.56 11.21 4.46
N ASP A 101 -2.89 11.94 5.52
CA ASP A 101 -2.81 13.41 5.51
C ASP A 101 -1.38 13.92 5.22
N ALA A 102 -0.36 13.19 5.69
CA ALA A 102 1.03 13.52 5.43
C ALA A 102 1.37 13.36 3.93
N ALA A 103 0.84 12.32 3.28
CA ALA A 103 1.01 12.13 1.85
C ALA A 103 0.41 13.28 1.03
N LEU A 104 -0.75 13.81 1.43
CA LEU A 104 -1.38 14.95 0.73
C LEU A 104 -0.47 16.18 0.69
N SER A 105 0.39 16.38 1.68
CA SER A 105 1.31 17.53 1.72
C SER A 105 2.50 17.45 0.75
N VAL A 106 2.83 16.25 0.27
CA VAL A 106 3.97 16.01 -0.64
C VAL A 106 3.54 15.60 -2.04
N LEU A 107 2.25 15.39 -2.26
CA LEU A 107 1.71 15.04 -3.56
C LEU A 107 1.65 16.26 -4.48
N PRO A 108 2.12 16.15 -5.73
CA PRO A 108 2.01 17.23 -6.69
C PRO A 108 0.56 17.48 -7.12
N SER A 109 -0.27 16.43 -7.17
CA SER A 109 -1.68 16.50 -7.52
C SER A 109 -2.43 15.28 -6.96
N ALA A 110 -3.50 15.55 -6.22
CA ALA A 110 -4.39 14.52 -5.67
C ALA A 110 -5.24 13.88 -6.78
N GLU A 111 -5.57 14.66 -7.81
CA GLU A 111 -6.26 14.18 -9.02
C GLU A 111 -5.39 13.20 -9.81
N ASP A 112 -4.12 13.54 -10.06
CA ASP A 112 -3.19 12.63 -10.73
C ASP A 112 -3.01 11.34 -9.95
N TYR A 113 -3.04 11.42 -8.61
CA TYR A 113 -3.03 10.24 -7.77
C TYR A 113 -4.24 9.35 -8.06
N ALA A 114 -5.45 9.89 -7.94
CA ALA A 114 -6.67 9.10 -8.13
C ALA A 114 -6.77 8.50 -9.53
N ARG A 115 -6.37 9.26 -10.57
CA ARG A 115 -6.40 8.75 -11.95
C ARG A 115 -5.46 7.57 -12.17
N ARG A 116 -4.28 7.56 -11.52
CA ARG A 116 -3.20 6.61 -11.84
C ARG A 116 -3.05 5.45 -10.86
N TRP A 117 -3.50 5.62 -9.62
CA TRP A 117 -3.17 4.72 -8.53
C TRP A 117 -4.37 4.22 -7.73
N THR A 118 -5.59 4.70 -8.03
CA THR A 118 -6.80 4.11 -7.44
C THR A 118 -6.99 2.70 -7.98
N LEU A 119 -7.18 1.75 -7.07
CA LEU A 119 -7.46 0.36 -7.39
C LEU A 119 -8.88 0.24 -7.97
N GLY A 120 -8.97 -0.38 -9.14
CA GLY A 120 -10.23 -0.90 -9.67
C GLY A 120 -10.55 -2.29 -9.10
N PRO A 121 -11.62 -2.92 -9.59
CA PRO A 121 -11.88 -4.33 -9.32
C PRO A 121 -10.69 -5.20 -9.70
N LEU A 122 -10.27 -6.08 -8.79
CA LEU A 122 -9.19 -7.03 -9.01
C LEU A 122 -9.75 -8.39 -9.43
N PRO A 123 -8.97 -9.23 -10.13
CA PRO A 123 -9.39 -10.58 -10.50
C PRO A 123 -9.79 -11.44 -9.30
N ASP A 124 -10.71 -12.37 -9.54
CA ASP A 124 -11.07 -13.38 -8.55
C ASP A 124 -9.84 -14.17 -8.11
N GLY A 125 -9.71 -14.35 -6.80
CA GLY A 125 -8.57 -15.05 -6.19
C GLY A 125 -7.46 -14.13 -5.70
N VAL A 126 -7.42 -12.83 -6.04
CA VAL A 126 -6.48 -11.88 -5.45
C VAL A 126 -6.98 -11.41 -4.07
N LEU A 127 -6.12 -11.47 -3.05
CA LEU A 127 -6.47 -11.05 -1.69
C LEU A 127 -6.18 -9.57 -1.57
N THR A 128 -7.20 -8.79 -1.21
CA THR A 128 -7.01 -7.36 -0.96
C THR A 128 -6.99 -7.11 0.54
N LEU A 129 -5.88 -6.56 1.03
CA LEU A 129 -5.76 -6.02 2.37
C LEU A 129 -5.98 -4.51 2.29
N GLY A 130 -7.18 -4.09 2.66
CA GLY A 130 -7.57 -2.67 2.63
C GLY A 130 -6.83 -1.81 3.66
N PRO A 131 -7.07 -0.49 3.65
CA PRO A 131 -6.57 0.43 4.66
C PRO A 131 -7.14 0.08 6.05
N VAL A 132 -6.31 0.25 7.09
CA VAL A 132 -6.68 -0.05 8.48
C VAL A 132 -7.78 0.87 9.01
N ASP A 133 -7.99 2.02 8.36
CA ASP A 133 -9.07 2.95 8.67
C ASP A 133 -9.88 3.31 7.40
N PRO A 134 -11.06 2.71 7.21
CA PRO A 134 -11.97 3.07 6.12
C PRO A 134 -12.39 4.55 6.12
N ALA A 135 -12.39 5.24 7.27
CA ALA A 135 -12.76 6.65 7.37
C ALA A 135 -11.64 7.58 6.88
N ALA A 136 -10.37 7.20 7.06
CA ALA A 136 -9.23 7.90 6.46
C ALA A 136 -9.25 7.79 4.92
N TYR A 137 -9.61 6.61 4.39
CA TYR A 137 -9.82 6.42 2.95
C TYR A 137 -10.95 7.29 2.42
N GLN A 138 -12.08 7.37 3.13
CA GLN A 138 -13.17 8.30 2.79
C GLN A 138 -12.71 9.74 2.86
N THR A 139 -11.87 10.12 3.83
CA THR A 139 -11.40 11.50 3.98
C THR A 139 -10.44 11.89 2.86
N ALA A 140 -9.47 11.05 2.52
CA ALA A 140 -8.58 11.27 1.38
C ALA A 140 -9.32 11.22 0.04
N SER A 141 -10.20 10.22 -0.16
CA SER A 141 -11.05 10.14 -1.36
C SER A 141 -11.98 11.34 -1.47
N ARG A 142 -12.53 11.83 -0.36
CA ARG A 142 -13.38 13.02 -0.33
C ARG A 142 -12.57 14.29 -0.49
N ALA A 143 -11.33 14.38 0.00
CA ALA A 143 -10.44 15.51 -0.25
C ALA A 143 -10.05 15.57 -1.74
N VAL A 144 -9.74 14.42 -2.34
CA VAL A 144 -9.48 14.30 -3.78
C VAL A 144 -10.74 14.66 -4.58
N LEU A 145 -11.89 14.08 -4.27
CA LEU A 145 -13.16 14.41 -4.92
C LEU A 145 -13.55 15.88 -4.74
N THR A 146 -13.34 16.46 -3.56
CA THR A 146 -13.62 17.89 -3.30
C THR A 146 -12.69 18.77 -4.13
N HIS A 147 -11.41 18.40 -4.25
CA HIS A 147 -10.45 19.13 -5.08
C HIS A 147 -10.80 19.03 -6.57
N LEU A 148 -11.18 17.83 -7.04
CA LEU A 148 -11.65 17.58 -8.41
C LEU A 148 -12.93 18.36 -8.74
N MET A 149 -13.88 18.44 -7.81
CA MET A 149 -15.13 19.18 -7.98
C MET A 149 -14.94 20.70 -7.87
N ALA A 150 -13.93 21.17 -7.14
CA ALA A 150 -13.62 22.60 -7.02
C ALA A 150 -12.87 23.16 -8.25
N GLY A 151 -12.16 22.33 -9.01
CA GLY A 151 -11.47 22.73 -10.25
C GLY A 151 -12.34 22.73 -11.52
N ALA A 152 -13.59 22.27 -11.42
CA ALA A 152 -14.53 22.14 -12.53
C ALA A 152 -15.54 23.31 -12.65
N ALA A 153 -15.31 24.43 -11.96
CA ALA A 153 -16.17 25.61 -11.92
C ALA A 153 -15.52 26.84 -12.57
#